data_AF-A0A7C4EM53-F1
#
_entry.id   AF-A0A7C4EM53-F1
#
_cell.length_a   1.000
_cell.length_b   1.000
_cell.length_c   1.000
_cell.angle_alpha   90.00
_cell.angle_beta   90.00
_cell.angle_gamma   90.00
#
_symmetry.space_group_name_H-M   'P 1'
#
loop_
_entity.id
_entity.type
_entity.pdbx_description
1 polymer ?
#
loop_
_entity_poly.entity_id
_entity_poly.type
_entity_poly.pdbx_seq_one_letter_code
_entity_poly.pdbx_strand_id
1 'polypeptide(L)'
;MKSKILIFLCIGFVSAFIVSFLYLLKIDFLTSLDLKLKDARFRLRGTQEPDKRIVIVAIDSKSIDRFGRWPWDRKIIAKLIESLKKAKVIALDIVFSEP
;
A
#
# COMPACT_ATOMS: atom_id res chain seq x y z
N MET A 1 -22.88 32.71 25.57
CA MET A 1 -22.95 31.57 24.62
C MET A 1 -21.77 31.51 23.66
N LYS A 2 -21.43 32.61 22.95
CA LYS A 2 -20.29 32.68 22.00
C LYS A 2 -18.91 32.36 22.60
N SER A 3 -18.62 32.82 23.83
CA SER A 3 -17.34 32.56 24.51
C SER A 3 -17.09 31.08 24.83
N LYS A 4 -18.13 30.31 25.19
CA LYS A 4 -17.99 28.86 25.45
C LYS A 4 -17.62 28.10 24.16
N ILE A 5 -18.26 28.45 23.04
CA ILE A 5 -17.95 27.88 21.71
C ILE A 5 -16.50 28.18 21.32
N LEU A 6 -16.03 29.41 21.54
CA LEU A 6 -14.65 29.78 21.23
C LEU A 6 -13.64 28.95 22.03
N ILE A 7 -13.93 28.70 23.31
CA ILE A 7 -13.09 27.86 24.18
C ILE A 7 -13.03 26.42 23.63
N PHE A 8 -14.17 25.82 23.27
CA PHE A 8 -14.19 24.47 22.69
C PHE A 8 -13.41 24.38 21.39
N LEU A 9 -13.53 25.39 20.51
CA LEU A 9 -12.77 25.45 19.26
C LEU A 9 -11.26 25.57 19.50
N CYS A 10 -10.84 26.41 20.45
CA CYS A 10 -9.43 26.54 20.82
C CYS A 10 -8.87 25.23 21.38
N ILE A 11 -9.61 24.53 22.25
CA ILE A 11 -9.19 23.22 22.79
C ILE A 11 -9.03 22.20 21.66
N GLY A 12 -9.99 22.15 20.72
CA GLY A 12 -9.92 21.27 19.56
C GLY A 12 -8.72 21.57 18.64
N PHE A 13 -8.42 22.85 18.42
CA PHE A 13 -7.30 23.24 17.58
C PHE A 13 -5.95 22.95 18.25
N VAL A 14 -5.84 23.24 19.54
CA VAL A 14 -4.63 22.94 20.33
C VAL A 14 -4.40 21.43 20.41
N SER A 15 -5.44 20.63 20.64
CA SER A 15 -5.30 19.17 20.68
C SER A 15 -4.89 18.61 19.33
N ALA A 16 -5.50 19.06 18.22
CA ALA A 16 -5.10 18.67 16.88
C ALA A 16 -3.66 19.05 16.56
N PHE A 17 -3.23 20.26 16.95
CA PHE A 17 -1.86 20.72 16.77
C PHE A 17 -0.86 19.87 17.55
N ILE A 18 -1.15 19.56 18.82
CA ILE A 18 -0.31 18.70 19.66
C ILE A 18 -0.18 17.31 19.04
N VAL A 19 -1.30 16.69 18.64
CA VAL A 19 -1.28 15.35 18.01
C VAL A 19 -0.47 15.37 16.71
N SER A 20 -0.68 16.37 15.86
CA SER A 20 0.07 16.54 14.61
C SER A 20 1.57 16.72 14.88
N PHE A 21 1.92 17.56 15.85
CA PHE A 21 3.31 17.79 16.24
C PHE A 21 3.98 16.52 16.79
N LEU A 22 3.31 15.78 17.68
CA LEU A 22 3.80 14.50 18.19
C LEU A 22 3.98 13.46 17.08
N TYR A 23 3.10 13.45 16.08
CA TYR A 23 3.23 12.58 14.91
C TYR A 23 4.46 12.93 14.07
N LEU A 24 4.74 14.22 13.88
CA LEU A 24 5.94 14.69 13.16
C LEU A 24 7.25 14.34 13.88
N LEU A 25 7.23 14.28 15.22
CA LEU A 25 8.39 13.86 16.02
C LEU A 25 8.72 12.37 15.89
N LYS A 26 7.83 11.55 15.31
CA LYS A 26 8.01 10.10 15.11
C LYS A 26 8.54 9.37 16.35
N ILE A 27 7.95 9.65 17.51
CA ILE A 27 8.34 9.01 18.77
C ILE A 27 8.17 7.49 18.63
N ASP A 28 9.24 6.72 18.84
CA ASP A 28 9.29 5.27 18.60
C ASP A 28 8.20 4.50 19.36
N PHE A 29 7.91 4.90 20.60
CA PHE A 29 6.85 4.30 21.41
C PHE A 29 5.46 4.45 20.77
N LEU A 30 5.11 5.66 20.32
CA LEU A 30 3.80 5.93 19.68
C LEU A 30 3.69 5.20 18.35
N THR A 31 4.77 5.17 17.57
CA THR A 31 4.84 4.42 16.30
C THR A 31 4.64 2.92 16.55
N SER A 32 5.32 2.36 17.54
CA SER A 32 5.19 0.95 17.91
C SER A 32 3.79 0.59 18.39
N LEU A 33 3.16 1.48 19.17
CA LEU A 33 1.79 1.31 19.63
C LEU A 33 0.79 1.34 18.45
N ASP A 34 0.94 2.29 17.53
CA ASP A 34 0.11 2.38 16.32
C ASP A 34 0.21 1.12 15.46
N LEU A 35 1.42 0.59 15.24
CA LEU A 35 1.62 -0.67 14.50
C LEU A 35 0.95 -1.86 15.20
N LYS A 36 1.09 -1.98 16.52
CA LYS A 36 0.42 -3.04 17.29
C LYS A 36 -1.11 -2.93 17.23
N LEU A 37 -1.66 -1.72 17.30
CA LEU A 37 -3.09 -1.49 17.16
C LEU A 37 -3.60 -1.82 15.75
N LYS A 38 -2.82 -1.52 14.71
CA LYS A 38 -3.12 -1.92 13.32
C LYS A 38 -3.12 -3.44 13.18
N ASP A 39 -2.12 -4.14 13.72
CA ASP A 39 -2.06 -5.60 13.71
C ASP A 39 -3.26 -6.21 14.44
N ALA A 40 -3.64 -5.67 15.61
CA ALA A 40 -4.82 -6.09 16.35
C ALA A 40 -6.10 -5.91 15.52
N ARG A 41 -6.26 -4.78 14.83
CA ARG A 41 -7.40 -4.55 13.92
C ARG A 41 -7.44 -5.58 12.78
N PHE A 42 -6.30 -5.89 12.16
CA PHE A 42 -6.24 -6.90 11.11
C PHE A 42 -6.60 -8.29 11.63
N ARG A 43 -6.13 -8.66 12.83
CA ARG A 43 -6.50 -9.92 13.48
C ARG A 43 -7.98 -9.99 13.81
N LEU A 44 -8.56 -8.92 14.37
CA LEU A 44 -9.98 -8.84 14.70
C LEU A 44 -10.87 -8.90 13.46
N ARG A 45 -10.47 -8.26 12.35
CA ARG A 45 -11.16 -8.36 11.06
C ARG A 45 -11.15 -9.79 10.50
N GLY A 46 -10.10 -10.56 10.82
CA GLY A 46 -9.87 -11.90 10.28
C GLY A 46 -9.43 -11.90 8.81
N THR A 47 -9.27 -13.11 8.28
CA THR A 47 -8.96 -13.36 6.87
C THR A 47 -10.14 -12.93 6.01
N GLN A 48 -9.86 -12.20 4.94
CA GLN A 48 -10.85 -11.80 3.94
C GLN A 48 -10.50 -12.48 2.63
N GLU A 49 -11.49 -13.07 1.97
CA GLU A 49 -11.30 -13.67 0.66
C GLU A 49 -10.88 -12.59 -0.35
N PRO A 50 -9.79 -12.79 -1.10
CA PRO A 50 -9.40 -11.84 -2.13
C PRO A 50 -10.45 -11.77 -3.23
N ASP A 51 -10.55 -10.61 -3.88
CA ASP A 51 -11.43 -10.47 -5.03
C ASP A 51 -10.95 -11.37 -6.17
N LYS A 52 -11.77 -12.35 -6.55
CA LYS A 52 -11.45 -13.36 -7.57
C LYS A 52 -11.18 -12.78 -8.96
N ARG A 53 -11.50 -11.51 -9.19
CA ARG A 53 -11.23 -10.79 -10.44
C ARG A 53 -9.79 -10.27 -10.50
N ILE A 54 -9.08 -10.23 -9.37
CA ILE A 54 -7.69 -9.79 -9.29
C ILE A 54 -6.79 -11.01 -9.48
N VAL A 55 -5.91 -10.93 -10.47
CA VAL A 55 -4.93 -11.97 -10.78
C VAL A 55 -3.54 -11.38 -10.63
N ILE A 56 -2.68 -12.05 -9.87
CA ILE A 56 -1.27 -11.70 -9.73
C ILE A 56 -0.47 -12.57 -10.68
N VAL A 57 0.22 -11.93 -11.63
CA VAL A 57 1.20 -12.59 -12.49
C VAL A 57 2.58 -12.32 -11.91
N ALA A 58 3.13 -13.31 -11.22
CA ALA A 58 4.44 -13.21 -10.59
C ALA A 58 5.57 -13.64 -11.54
N ILE A 59 6.74 -13.03 -11.37
CA ILE A 59 7.99 -13.52 -11.97
C ILE A 59 8.64 -14.44 -10.95
N ASP A 60 8.58 -15.74 -11.21
CA ASP A 60 9.17 -16.77 -10.35
C ASP A 60 10.40 -17.42 -10.98
N SER A 61 11.08 -18.27 -10.23
CA SER A 61 12.28 -18.99 -10.70
C SER A 61 11.99 -19.81 -11.96
N LYS A 62 10.82 -20.45 -12.05
CA LYS A 62 10.41 -21.24 -13.23
C LYS A 62 10.28 -20.37 -14.48
N SER A 63 9.81 -19.14 -14.32
CA SER A 63 9.71 -18.17 -15.40
C SER A 63 11.09 -17.71 -15.84
N ILE A 64 12.01 -17.46 -14.91
CA ILE A 64 13.41 -17.10 -15.21
C ILE A 64 14.12 -18.25 -15.94
N ASP A 65 13.94 -19.48 -15.48
CA ASP A 65 14.52 -20.66 -16.14
C ASP A 65 14.01 -20.83 -17.58
N ARG A 66 12.76 -20.42 -17.84
CA ARG A 66 12.11 -20.56 -19.15
C ARG A 66 12.44 -19.42 -20.11
N PHE A 67 12.39 -18.17 -19.64
CA PHE A 67 12.50 -16.97 -20.47
C PHE A 67 13.90 -16.35 -20.43
N GLY A 68 14.78 -16.89 -19.58
CA GLY A 68 16.14 -16.42 -19.39
C GLY A 68 16.26 -15.44 -18.22
N ARG A 69 17.47 -14.90 -18.07
CA ARG A 69 17.82 -13.99 -16.99
C ARG A 69 16.97 -12.72 -17.06
N TRP A 70 16.44 -12.31 -15.91
CA TRP A 70 15.79 -11.01 -15.72
C TRP A 70 16.85 -9.87 -15.65
N PRO A 71 16.59 -8.66 -16.17
CA PRO A 71 15.38 -8.20 -16.86
C PRO A 71 15.21 -8.80 -18.25
N TRP A 72 13.97 -9.07 -18.63
CA TRP A 72 13.66 -9.61 -19.96
C TRP A 72 13.53 -8.51 -21.01
N ASP A 73 13.81 -8.84 -22.27
CA ASP A 73 13.53 -8.00 -23.43
C ASP A 73 12.04 -7.60 -23.44
N ARG A 74 11.74 -6.34 -23.78
CA ARG A 74 10.38 -5.79 -23.84
C ARG A 74 9.44 -6.57 -24.74
N LYS A 75 9.93 -7.33 -25.72
CA LYS A 75 9.12 -8.24 -26.54
C LYS A 75 8.44 -9.33 -25.71
N ILE A 76 9.10 -9.84 -24.68
CA ILE A 76 8.52 -10.84 -23.76
C ILE A 76 7.39 -10.20 -22.95
N ILE A 77 7.63 -8.99 -22.42
CA ILE A 77 6.63 -8.24 -21.64
C ILE A 77 5.45 -7.84 -22.52
N ALA A 78 5.69 -7.39 -23.76
CA ALA A 78 4.62 -7.07 -24.71
C ALA A 78 3.74 -8.30 -24.97
N LYS A 79 4.34 -9.46 -25.25
CA LYS A 79 3.60 -10.71 -25.46
C LYS A 79 2.79 -11.13 -24.21
N LEU A 80 3.34 -10.92 -23.01
CA LEU A 80 2.60 -11.13 -21.76
C LEU A 80 1.38 -10.21 -21.69
N ILE A 81 1.55 -8.90 -21.88
CA ILE A 81 0.44 -7.93 -21.87
C ILE A 81 -0.62 -8.29 -22.91
N GLU A 82 -0.21 -8.73 -24.10
CA GLU A 82 -1.16 -9.17 -25.13
C GLU A 82 -2.01 -10.36 -24.69
N SER A 83 -1.42 -11.31 -23.96
CA SER A 83 -2.16 -12.44 -23.41
C SER A 83 -3.16 -12.04 -22.32
N LEU A 84 -2.94 -10.88 -21.68
CA LEU A 84 -3.77 -10.31 -20.63
C LEU A 84 -4.84 -9.34 -21.15
N LYS A 85 -5.03 -9.19 -22.48
CA LYS A 85 -5.98 -8.24 -23.10
C LYS A 85 -7.43 -8.34 -22.61
N LYS A 86 -7.84 -9.45 -21.97
CA LYS A 86 -9.18 -9.58 -21.35
C LYS A 86 -9.31 -8.82 -20.03
N ALA A 87 -8.21 -8.46 -19.38
CA ALA A 87 -8.21 -7.69 -18.15
C ALA A 87 -8.63 -6.24 -18.45
N LYS A 88 -9.47 -5.67 -17.58
CA LYS A 88 -9.91 -4.27 -17.70
C LYS A 88 -8.77 -3.28 -17.42
N VAL A 89 -7.86 -3.64 -16.51
CA VAL A 89 -6.71 -2.84 -16.08
C VAL A 89 -5.53 -3.79 -15.91
N ILE A 90 -4.36 -3.38 -16.38
CA ILE A 90 -3.09 -4.08 -16.17
C ILE A 90 -2.18 -3.12 -15.41
N ALA A 91 -1.78 -3.51 -14.20
CA ALA A 91 -0.81 -2.78 -13.40
C ALA A 91 0.53 -3.51 -13.46
N LEU A 92 1.60 -2.76 -13.73
CA LEU A 92 2.96 -3.28 -13.81
C LEU A 92 3.75 -2.76 -12.62
N ASP A 93 4.10 -3.67 -11.72
CA ASP A 93 5.01 -3.39 -10.60
C ASP A 93 6.39 -4.01 -10.91
N ILE A 94 7.02 -3.47 -11.94
CA ILE A 94 8.35 -3.90 -12.41
C ILE A 94 9.19 -2.70 -12.82
N VAL A 95 10.49 -2.79 -12.57
CA VAL A 95 11.47 -1.81 -13.03
C VAL A 95 11.94 -2.20 -14.43
N PHE A 96 11.77 -1.30 -15.40
CA PHE A 96 12.30 -1.46 -16.76
C PHE A 96 13.70 -0.86 -16.84
N SER A 97 14.69 -1.59 -16.34
CA SER A 97 16.09 -1.13 -16.31
C SER A 97 16.80 -1.19 -17.67
N GLU A 98 16.26 -1.95 -18.62
CA GLU A 98 16.83 -2.14 -19.96
C GLU A 98 15.77 -1.86 -21.05
N PRO A 99 16.18 -1.36 -22.23
CA PRO A 99 15.29 -1.08 -23.35
C PRO A 99 14.75 -2.33 -24.03
#